data_AF-A0A1D8PS70-F1
#
_entry.id   AF-A0A1D8PS70-F1
#
_cell.length_a   1.000
_cell.length_b   1.000
_cell.length_c   1.000
_cell.angle_alpha   90.00
_cell.angle_beta   90.00
_cell.angle_gamma   90.00
#
_symmetry.space_group_name_H-M   'P 1'
#
loop_
_entity.id
_entity.type
_entity.pdbx_description
1 polymer ?
#
loop_
_entity_poly.entity_id
_entity_poly.type
_entity_poly.pdbx_seq_one_letter_code
_entity_poly.pdbx_strand_id
1 'polypeptide(L)'
;MFIKQNDSIHEKNTHKFQIDYFLERLKIHIAEYVEVSLQKHVSSIQEKQNTDKLCLKLEELSKRIEEQESGYNDVVLRMIETNVYMMLATIQTTDYNLFNQLTIYFKKLITYTLQEDCLYTVNQVGEIFGCHLHGFTKYPLLVAFQLPYINRLIANIIRICKKYPIILQIWILPDGDSDFAKLFQSLPNNTRLPMYQIIKNFLVVDSPLDQTVNVVELISLTKVSNCLDNWFLQNKDLVNLLSNKCSNSIFQMENIDSRFHNVTEFAKYFKMFCLIVENCTPQIAQTYYNFFETQVLNVVLHNEIRHQHQLAFSVLQTIAEITTIKTMERVFDNECFTSWIKIVFEEVENLPNLFISLSNLFSKHEEILVKLMATKIKPSDEPYSIEDLRLKAMKVCKRDTTEISSFMATTLKHQFKDL
;
A
#
# COMPACT_ATOMS: atom_id res chain seq x y z
N MET A 1 26.59 2.63 -52.84
CA MET A 1 25.74 2.88 -51.66
C MET A 1 25.02 1.62 -51.13
N PHE A 2 24.88 0.54 -51.92
CA PHE A 2 24.23 -0.71 -51.49
C PHE A 2 25.09 -1.67 -50.63
N ILE A 3 26.42 -1.54 -50.61
CA ILE A 3 27.30 -2.47 -49.87
C ILE A 3 27.19 -2.26 -48.34
N LYS A 4 27.07 -1.01 -47.87
CA LYS A 4 26.94 -0.72 -46.42
C LYS A 4 25.63 -1.22 -45.79
N GLN A 5 24.57 -1.44 -46.57
CA GLN A 5 23.30 -1.96 -46.03
C GLN A 5 23.37 -3.47 -45.75
N ASN A 6 24.06 -4.24 -46.60
CA ASN A 6 24.22 -5.68 -46.40
C ASN A 6 25.12 -6.03 -45.21
N ASP A 7 26.18 -5.26 -44.97
CA ASP A 7 27.05 -5.46 -43.81
C ASP A 7 26.28 -5.24 -42.50
N SER A 8 25.43 -4.21 -42.43
CA SER A 8 24.62 -3.95 -41.21
C SER A 8 23.57 -5.04 -40.93
N ILE A 9 23.04 -5.68 -41.97
CA ILE A 9 22.06 -6.78 -41.82
C ILE A 9 22.78 -8.06 -41.36
N HIS A 10 23.97 -8.34 -41.90
CA HIS A 10 24.78 -9.48 -41.45
C HIS A 10 25.29 -9.31 -40.01
N GLU A 11 25.73 -8.12 -39.61
CA GLU A 11 26.15 -7.85 -38.23
C GLU A 11 24.97 -8.01 -37.25
N LYS A 12 23.81 -7.39 -37.54
CA LYS A 12 22.61 -7.53 -36.69
C LYS A 12 22.16 -8.98 -36.52
N ASN A 13 22.18 -9.78 -37.60
CA ASN A 13 21.82 -11.19 -37.52
C ASN A 13 22.84 -12.02 -36.73
N THR A 14 24.13 -11.67 -36.80
CA THR A 14 25.20 -12.33 -36.05
C THR A 14 25.07 -12.06 -34.55
N HIS A 15 24.79 -10.81 -34.17
CA HIS A 15 24.60 -10.43 -32.76
C HIS A 15 23.36 -11.10 -32.15
N LYS A 16 22.25 -11.15 -32.89
CA LYS A 16 21.05 -11.85 -32.45
C LYS A 16 21.32 -13.33 -32.19
N PHE A 17 21.98 -14.02 -33.11
CA PHE A 17 22.35 -15.43 -32.95
C PHE A 17 23.26 -15.66 -31.72
N GLN A 18 24.20 -14.74 -31.46
CA GLN A 18 25.04 -14.81 -30.27
C GLN A 18 24.20 -14.70 -28.99
N ILE A 19 23.28 -13.74 -28.90
CA ILE A 19 22.39 -13.59 -27.72
C ILE A 19 21.60 -14.88 -27.51
N ASP A 20 20.92 -15.36 -28.53
CA ASP A 20 20.08 -16.56 -28.44
C ASP A 20 20.90 -17.77 -27.93
N TYR A 21 22.13 -17.94 -28.43
CA TYR A 21 23.06 -18.97 -27.93
C TYR A 21 23.43 -18.77 -26.45
N PHE A 22 23.71 -17.53 -26.02
CA PHE A 22 23.99 -17.24 -24.60
C PHE A 22 22.78 -17.48 -23.71
N LEU A 23 21.58 -17.13 -24.16
CA LEU A 23 20.35 -17.34 -23.42
C LEU A 23 20.07 -18.84 -23.22
N GLU A 24 20.22 -19.66 -24.26
CA GLU A 24 20.07 -21.12 -24.13
C GLU A 24 21.11 -21.73 -23.17
N ARG A 25 22.36 -21.27 -23.21
CA ARG A 25 23.37 -21.70 -22.24
C ARG A 25 23.06 -21.26 -20.81
N LEU A 26 22.54 -20.05 -20.64
CA LEU A 26 22.15 -19.55 -19.33
C LEU A 26 21.01 -20.39 -18.75
N LYS A 27 20.03 -20.79 -19.56
CA LYS A 27 18.93 -21.68 -19.15
C LYS A 27 19.43 -23.00 -18.56
N ILE A 28 20.45 -23.60 -19.18
CA ILE A 28 21.10 -24.83 -18.65
C ILE A 28 21.65 -24.57 -17.24
N HIS A 29 22.38 -23.47 -17.03
CA HIS A 29 22.95 -23.15 -15.72
C HIS A 29 21.90 -22.80 -14.66
N ILE A 30 20.78 -22.17 -15.05
CA ILE A 30 19.66 -21.93 -14.15
C ILE A 30 19.02 -23.26 -13.74
N ALA A 31 18.79 -24.17 -14.69
CA ALA A 31 18.23 -25.49 -14.40
C ALA A 31 19.15 -26.31 -13.47
N GLU A 32 20.46 -26.33 -13.74
CA GLU A 32 21.47 -26.95 -12.86
C GLU A 32 21.44 -26.34 -11.44
N TYR A 33 21.29 -25.02 -11.33
CA TYR A 33 21.15 -24.34 -10.04
C TYR A 33 19.91 -24.80 -9.27
N VAL A 34 18.75 -24.78 -9.91
CA VAL A 34 17.48 -25.15 -9.29
C VAL A 34 17.49 -26.63 -8.87
N GLU A 35 18.00 -27.53 -9.71
CA GLU A 35 18.08 -28.95 -9.40
C GLU A 35 18.93 -29.23 -8.15
N VAL A 36 20.13 -28.63 -8.07
CA VAL A 36 21.02 -28.77 -6.92
C VAL A 36 20.38 -28.15 -5.67
N SER A 37 19.74 -26.98 -5.79
CA SER A 37 19.10 -26.30 -4.65
C SER A 37 17.94 -27.11 -4.04
N LEU A 38 17.34 -28.03 -4.79
CA LEU A 38 16.25 -28.90 -4.33
C LEU A 38 16.74 -30.19 -3.66
N GLN A 39 18.02 -30.54 -3.81
CA GLN A 39 18.58 -31.76 -3.26
C GLN A 39 18.82 -31.64 -1.75
N LYS A 40 18.27 -32.56 -0.95
CA LYS A 40 18.34 -32.55 0.53
C LYS A 40 19.75 -32.68 1.13
N HIS A 41 20.74 -33.14 0.34
CA HIS A 41 22.05 -33.57 0.85
C HIS A 41 23.24 -32.95 0.09
N VAL A 42 23.07 -31.73 -0.45
CA VAL A 42 24.16 -31.02 -1.12
C VAL A 42 25.12 -30.47 -0.08
N SER A 43 26.42 -30.65 -0.33
CA SER A 43 27.46 -30.03 0.51
C SER A 43 27.44 -28.51 0.33
N SER A 44 27.73 -27.75 1.39
CA SER A 44 27.82 -26.29 1.31
C SER A 44 28.84 -25.79 0.27
N ILE A 45 29.89 -26.58 0.01
CA ILE A 45 30.88 -26.30 -1.04
C ILE A 45 30.24 -26.40 -2.44
N GLN A 46 29.48 -27.45 -2.70
CA GLN A 46 28.83 -27.68 -4.00
C GLN A 46 27.73 -26.64 -4.25
N GLU A 47 26.95 -26.28 -3.23
CA GLU A 47 25.96 -25.21 -3.31
C GLU A 47 26.61 -23.87 -3.65
N LYS A 48 27.71 -23.53 -2.97
CA LYS A 48 28.48 -22.32 -3.24
C LYS A 48 29.08 -22.30 -4.65
N GLN A 49 29.70 -23.39 -5.09
CA GLN A 49 30.26 -23.50 -6.44
C GLN A 49 29.19 -23.30 -7.52
N ASN A 50 28.00 -23.85 -7.32
CA ASN A 50 26.91 -23.70 -8.28
C ASN A 50 26.34 -22.28 -8.29
N THR A 51 26.22 -21.65 -7.11
CA THR A 51 25.85 -20.25 -6.95
C THR A 51 26.84 -19.32 -7.66
N ASP A 52 28.14 -19.49 -7.41
CA ASP A 52 29.22 -18.71 -8.04
C ASP A 52 29.22 -18.87 -9.56
N LYS A 53 29.02 -20.10 -10.07
CA LYS A 53 28.93 -20.40 -11.50
C LYS A 53 27.76 -19.66 -12.16
N LEU A 54 26.58 -19.67 -11.53
CA LEU A 54 25.42 -18.95 -12.03
C LEU A 54 25.64 -17.43 -12.00
N CYS A 55 26.21 -16.89 -10.92
CA CYS A 55 26.55 -15.47 -10.82
C CYS A 55 27.46 -15.02 -11.96
N LEU A 56 28.54 -15.76 -12.24
CA LEU A 56 29.46 -15.45 -13.33
C LEU A 56 28.77 -15.44 -14.70
N LYS A 57 27.82 -16.34 -14.93
CA LYS A 57 27.06 -16.40 -16.19
C LYS A 57 26.08 -15.24 -16.34
N LEU A 58 25.44 -14.84 -15.24
CA LEU A 58 24.58 -13.65 -15.18
C LEU A 58 25.38 -12.35 -15.38
N GLU A 59 26.60 -12.27 -14.85
CA GLU A 59 27.51 -11.14 -15.09
C GLU A 59 27.98 -11.07 -16.53
N GLU A 60 28.36 -12.22 -17.10
CA GLU A 60 28.80 -12.32 -18.50
C GLU A 60 27.70 -11.84 -19.46
N LEU A 61 26.45 -12.27 -19.26
CA LEU A 61 25.33 -11.79 -20.06
C LEU A 61 25.08 -10.28 -19.85
N SER A 62 25.18 -9.77 -18.63
CA SER A 62 25.00 -8.34 -18.36
C SER A 62 26.01 -7.49 -19.13
N LYS A 63 27.28 -7.89 -19.13
CA LYS A 63 28.34 -7.21 -19.90
C LYS A 63 28.08 -7.26 -21.40
N ARG A 64 27.69 -8.43 -21.94
CA ARG A 64 27.34 -8.58 -23.36
C ARG A 64 26.16 -7.68 -23.78
N ILE A 65 25.18 -7.49 -22.90
CA ILE A 65 24.04 -6.57 -23.15
C ILE A 65 24.53 -5.12 -23.23
N GLU A 66 25.46 -4.73 -22.36
CA GLU A 66 26.02 -3.37 -22.34
C GLU A 66 26.88 -3.07 -23.57
N GLU A 67 27.51 -4.10 -24.15
CA GLU A 67 28.33 -4.00 -25.36
C GLU A 67 27.50 -3.91 -26.66
N GLN A 68 26.20 -4.18 -26.63
CA GLN A 68 25.36 -4.23 -27.82
C GLN A 68 24.76 -2.87 -28.20
N GLU A 69 24.97 -2.48 -29.47
CA GLU A 69 24.28 -1.33 -30.08
C GLU A 69 22.78 -1.61 -30.30
N SER A 70 22.39 -2.88 -30.49
CA SER A 70 20.98 -3.29 -30.54
C SER A 70 20.40 -3.11 -29.15
N GLY A 71 19.68 -2.01 -28.98
CA GLY A 71 19.30 -1.46 -27.68
C GLY A 71 18.79 -2.52 -26.70
N TYR A 72 19.17 -2.33 -25.44
CA TYR A 72 18.77 -3.07 -24.25
C TYR A 72 17.36 -3.70 -24.28
N ASN A 73 16.37 -3.01 -24.81
CA ASN A 73 14.97 -3.45 -24.89
C ASN A 73 14.79 -4.71 -25.76
N ASP A 74 15.58 -4.86 -26.83
CA ASP A 74 15.55 -6.05 -27.70
C ASP A 74 15.98 -7.30 -26.93
N VAL A 75 17.00 -7.18 -26.07
CA VAL A 75 17.46 -8.31 -25.25
C VAL A 75 16.45 -8.65 -24.17
N VAL A 76 15.85 -7.64 -23.52
CA VAL A 76 14.79 -7.88 -22.53
C VAL A 76 13.61 -8.61 -23.17
N LEU A 77 13.17 -8.18 -24.36
CA LEU A 77 12.11 -8.86 -25.10
C LEU A 77 12.48 -10.32 -25.41
N ARG A 78 13.70 -10.57 -25.90
CA ARG A 78 14.18 -11.95 -26.15
C ARG A 78 14.22 -12.80 -24.90
N MET A 79 14.64 -12.25 -23.76
CA MET A 79 14.65 -12.97 -22.48
C MET A 79 13.24 -13.31 -21.98
N ILE A 80 12.22 -12.50 -22.34
CA ILE A 80 10.81 -12.82 -22.08
C ILE A 80 10.37 -13.97 -23.00
N GLU A 81 10.58 -13.83 -24.31
CA GLU A 81 10.18 -14.82 -25.33
C GLU A 81 10.81 -16.20 -25.12
N THR A 82 12.06 -16.24 -24.66
CA THR A 82 12.83 -17.48 -24.41
C THR A 82 12.65 -18.06 -23.00
N ASN A 83 11.74 -17.47 -22.21
CA ASN A 83 11.39 -17.88 -20.85
C ASN A 83 12.51 -17.73 -19.79
N VAL A 84 13.60 -17.03 -20.12
CA VAL A 84 14.74 -16.84 -19.20
C VAL A 84 14.30 -16.08 -17.96
N TYR A 85 13.52 -15.00 -18.10
CA TYR A 85 13.04 -14.25 -16.95
C TYR A 85 12.16 -15.08 -16.01
N MET A 86 11.35 -15.99 -16.54
CA MET A 86 10.55 -16.89 -15.71
C MET A 86 11.45 -17.84 -14.92
N MET A 87 12.48 -18.40 -15.56
CA MET A 87 13.45 -19.26 -14.88
C MET A 87 14.24 -18.49 -13.81
N LEU A 88 14.52 -17.19 -14.02
CA LEU A 88 15.12 -16.34 -12.98
C LEU A 88 14.13 -16.05 -11.84
N ALA A 89 12.84 -15.90 -12.14
CA ALA A 89 11.79 -15.61 -11.16
C ALA A 89 11.55 -16.76 -10.16
N THR A 90 11.86 -18.00 -10.55
CA THR A 90 11.72 -19.18 -9.68
C THR A 90 12.89 -19.33 -8.69
N ILE A 91 13.99 -18.60 -8.89
CA ILE A 91 15.17 -18.68 -8.02
C ILE A 91 14.89 -17.94 -6.71
N GLN A 92 14.84 -18.69 -5.62
CA GLN A 92 14.85 -18.16 -4.25
C GLN A 92 16.26 -18.32 -3.69
N THR A 93 16.85 -17.24 -3.20
CA THR A 93 18.22 -17.25 -2.66
C THR A 93 18.37 -16.32 -1.47
N THR A 94 19.19 -16.72 -0.51
CA THR A 94 19.69 -15.90 0.60
C THR A 94 21.14 -15.46 0.37
N ASP A 95 21.76 -15.88 -0.75
CA ASP A 95 23.09 -15.42 -1.14
C ASP A 95 23.02 -13.99 -1.70
N TYR A 96 23.87 -13.12 -1.16
CA TYR A 96 23.88 -11.70 -1.53
C TYR A 96 24.28 -11.47 -2.99
N ASN A 97 25.27 -12.21 -3.51
CA ASN A 97 25.79 -11.99 -4.85
C ASN A 97 24.77 -12.42 -5.89
N LEU A 98 24.20 -13.62 -5.72
CA LEU A 98 23.16 -14.10 -6.63
C LEU A 98 21.92 -13.20 -6.58
N PHE A 99 21.49 -12.80 -5.39
CA PHE A 99 20.37 -11.86 -5.25
C PHE A 99 20.64 -10.51 -5.94
N ASN A 100 21.86 -9.98 -5.85
CA ASN A 100 22.24 -8.75 -6.52
C ASN A 100 22.19 -8.90 -8.05
N GLN A 101 22.66 -10.03 -8.58
CA GLN A 101 22.55 -10.32 -10.02
C GLN A 101 21.09 -10.39 -10.47
N LEU A 102 20.24 -11.17 -9.78
CA LEU A 102 18.81 -11.25 -10.08
C LEU A 102 18.15 -9.86 -10.04
N THR A 103 18.49 -9.05 -9.04
CA THR A 103 17.99 -7.68 -8.89
C THR A 103 18.31 -6.80 -10.11
N ILE A 104 19.49 -6.94 -10.71
CA ILE A 104 19.85 -6.21 -11.94
C ILE A 104 18.84 -6.55 -13.04
N TYR A 105 18.63 -7.84 -13.32
CA TYR A 105 17.71 -8.30 -14.36
C TYR A 105 16.27 -7.84 -14.13
N PHE A 106 15.75 -7.96 -12.91
CA PHE A 106 14.39 -7.50 -12.63
C PHE A 106 14.24 -5.97 -12.71
N LYS A 107 15.27 -5.19 -12.39
CA LYS A 107 15.27 -3.74 -12.69
C LYS A 107 15.19 -3.48 -14.19
N LYS A 108 15.87 -4.30 -15.01
CA LYS A 108 15.81 -4.21 -16.48
C LYS A 108 14.39 -4.46 -16.98
N LEU A 109 13.78 -5.56 -16.54
CA LEU A 109 12.41 -5.91 -16.89
C LEU A 109 11.40 -4.83 -16.47
N ILE A 110 11.50 -4.31 -15.24
CA ILE A 110 10.64 -3.21 -14.76
C ILE A 110 10.77 -1.97 -15.64
N THR A 111 12.00 -1.58 -15.99
CA THR A 111 12.27 -0.40 -16.81
C THR A 111 11.65 -0.57 -18.20
N TYR A 112 11.88 -1.72 -18.83
CA TYR A 112 11.27 -2.09 -20.10
C TYR A 112 9.73 -2.03 -20.03
N THR A 113 9.09 -2.68 -19.05
CA THR A 113 7.62 -2.69 -18.94
C THR A 113 7.02 -1.29 -18.72
N LEU A 114 7.72 -0.43 -17.99
CA LEU A 114 7.25 0.94 -17.76
C LEU A 114 7.41 1.83 -19.00
N GLN A 115 8.50 1.66 -19.78
CA GLN A 115 8.82 2.53 -20.92
C GLN A 115 8.18 2.07 -22.24
N GLU A 116 8.15 0.77 -22.49
CA GLU A 116 7.71 0.20 -23.76
C GLU A 116 6.24 -0.19 -23.75
N ASP A 117 5.67 -0.45 -24.92
CA ASP A 117 4.32 -1.01 -25.05
C ASP A 117 4.35 -2.54 -25.05
N CYS A 118 4.08 -3.15 -23.91
CA CYS A 118 4.14 -4.60 -23.71
C CYS A 118 2.83 -5.33 -24.01
N LEU A 119 1.88 -4.78 -24.78
CA LEU A 119 0.57 -5.41 -25.00
C LEU A 119 0.64 -6.89 -25.42
N TYR A 120 1.63 -7.27 -26.22
CA TYR A 120 1.79 -8.66 -26.70
C TYR A 120 2.44 -9.60 -25.68
N THR A 121 3.24 -9.08 -24.75
CA THR A 121 4.00 -9.86 -23.76
C THR A 121 3.47 -9.69 -22.34
N VAL A 122 2.45 -8.85 -22.14
CA VAL A 122 1.92 -8.46 -20.82
C VAL A 122 1.52 -9.66 -19.98
N ASN A 123 0.99 -10.72 -20.59
CA ASN A 123 0.62 -11.94 -19.87
C ASN A 123 1.86 -12.64 -19.29
N GLN A 124 2.89 -12.86 -20.12
CA GLN A 124 4.15 -13.46 -19.68
C GLN A 124 4.84 -12.59 -18.63
N VAL A 125 4.86 -11.27 -18.83
CA VAL A 125 5.40 -10.32 -17.85
C VAL A 125 4.65 -10.40 -16.52
N GLY A 126 3.32 -10.52 -16.57
CA GLY A 126 2.47 -10.71 -15.40
C GLY A 126 2.80 -12.00 -14.64
N GLU A 127 2.95 -13.13 -15.35
CA GLU A 127 3.34 -14.40 -14.74
C GLU A 127 4.75 -14.32 -14.12
N ILE A 128 5.73 -13.71 -14.83
CA ILE A 128 7.12 -13.53 -14.36
C ILE A 128 7.13 -12.74 -13.05
N PHE A 129 6.46 -11.59 -13.00
CA PHE A 129 6.39 -10.77 -11.79
C PHE A 129 5.62 -11.47 -10.67
N GLY A 130 4.54 -12.19 -11.00
CA GLY A 130 3.78 -12.97 -10.03
C GLY A 130 4.65 -14.04 -9.36
N CYS A 131 5.42 -14.79 -10.15
CA CYS A 131 6.33 -15.83 -9.66
C CYS A 131 7.44 -15.24 -8.78
N HIS A 132 8.09 -14.18 -9.25
CA HIS A 132 9.17 -13.50 -8.53
C HIS A 132 8.69 -12.93 -7.20
N LEU A 133 7.53 -12.24 -7.19
CA LEU A 133 6.93 -11.72 -5.95
C LEU A 133 6.51 -12.84 -5.00
N HIS A 134 5.96 -13.94 -5.52
CA HIS A 134 5.55 -15.08 -4.70
C HIS A 134 6.72 -15.61 -3.85
N GLY A 135 7.95 -15.59 -4.37
CA GLY A 135 9.15 -15.97 -3.63
C GLY A 135 9.39 -15.16 -2.34
N PHE A 136 8.89 -13.93 -2.26
CA PHE A 136 9.04 -13.07 -1.08
C PHE A 136 7.85 -13.12 -0.11
N THR A 137 6.81 -13.90 -0.42
CA THR A 137 5.61 -13.98 0.44
C THR A 137 5.82 -14.82 1.71
N LYS A 138 6.85 -15.68 1.74
CA LYS A 138 7.18 -16.57 2.86
C LYS A 138 8.00 -15.86 3.95
N TYR A 139 7.41 -14.89 4.64
CA TYR A 139 8.00 -14.28 5.84
C TYR A 139 7.96 -15.27 7.03
N PRO A 140 8.97 -15.36 7.93
CA PRO A 140 10.11 -14.46 8.18
C PRO A 140 11.42 -14.82 7.47
N LEU A 141 11.40 -15.62 6.40
CA LEU A 141 12.64 -16.11 5.75
C LEU A 141 13.42 -15.04 4.96
N LEU A 142 12.98 -13.78 4.99
CA LEU A 142 13.64 -12.70 4.27
C LEU A 142 14.85 -12.18 5.04
N VAL A 143 15.98 -12.04 4.35
CA VAL A 143 17.21 -11.47 4.92
C VAL A 143 17.21 -9.95 4.79
N ALA A 144 17.87 -9.26 5.73
CA ALA A 144 17.77 -7.79 5.89
C ALA A 144 18.09 -6.99 4.61
N PHE A 145 19.05 -7.43 3.79
CA PHE A 145 19.43 -6.75 2.56
C PHE A 145 18.35 -6.82 1.46
N GLN A 146 17.40 -7.76 1.56
CA GLN A 146 16.30 -7.88 0.58
C GLN A 146 15.20 -6.84 0.84
N LEU A 147 15.01 -6.39 2.09
CA LEU A 147 13.88 -5.56 2.47
C LEU A 147 13.80 -4.22 1.69
N PRO A 148 14.90 -3.45 1.53
CA PRO A 148 14.86 -2.21 0.76
C PRO A 148 14.56 -2.44 -0.73
N TYR A 149 15.03 -3.55 -1.30
CA TYR A 149 14.72 -3.93 -2.67
C TYR A 149 13.25 -4.26 -2.84
N ILE A 150 12.71 -5.12 -1.96
CA ILE A 150 11.32 -5.57 -2.01
C ILE A 150 10.37 -4.37 -1.93
N ASN A 151 10.64 -3.41 -1.04
CA ASN A 151 9.81 -2.20 -0.94
C ASN A 151 9.76 -1.39 -2.24
N ARG A 152 10.91 -1.23 -2.92
CA ARG A 152 10.98 -0.56 -4.23
C ARG A 152 10.33 -1.39 -5.34
N LEU A 153 10.48 -2.71 -5.27
CA LEU A 153 9.87 -3.65 -6.21
C LEU A 153 8.34 -3.51 -6.15
N ILE A 154 7.73 -3.56 -4.96
CA ILE A 154 6.28 -3.39 -4.79
C ILE A 154 5.80 -2.10 -5.42
N ALA A 155 6.43 -0.95 -5.11
CA ALA A 155 6.03 0.34 -5.67
C ALA A 155 6.09 0.35 -7.21
N ASN A 156 7.14 -0.23 -7.80
CA ASN A 156 7.26 -0.32 -9.25
C ASN A 156 6.23 -1.27 -9.88
N ILE A 157 5.94 -2.40 -9.24
CA ILE A 157 4.91 -3.33 -9.71
C ILE A 157 3.52 -2.70 -9.63
N ILE A 158 3.21 -1.93 -8.59
CA ILE A 158 1.93 -1.18 -8.50
C ILE A 158 1.80 -0.20 -9.67
N ARG A 159 2.86 0.52 -10.03
CA ARG A 159 2.89 1.39 -11.23
C ARG A 159 2.65 0.60 -12.52
N ILE A 160 3.26 -0.58 -12.65
CA ILE A 160 3.05 -1.47 -13.79
C ILE A 160 1.59 -1.96 -13.84
N CYS A 161 0.99 -2.39 -12.72
CA CYS A 161 -0.41 -2.79 -12.66
C CYS A 161 -1.37 -1.62 -12.94
N LYS A 162 -0.99 -0.38 -12.63
CA LYS A 162 -1.75 0.81 -13.03
C LYS A 162 -1.75 1.00 -14.55
N LYS A 163 -0.60 0.75 -15.21
CA LYS A 163 -0.46 0.79 -16.67
C LYS A 163 -1.15 -0.40 -17.34
N TYR A 164 -1.07 -1.58 -16.73
CA TYR A 164 -1.60 -2.84 -17.23
C TYR A 164 -2.47 -3.56 -16.17
N PRO A 165 -3.72 -3.12 -15.94
CA PRO A 165 -4.59 -3.72 -14.92
C PRO A 165 -4.88 -5.21 -15.12
N ILE A 166 -4.74 -5.72 -16.36
CA ILE A 166 -4.91 -7.13 -16.71
C ILE A 166 -4.01 -8.06 -15.88
N ILE A 167 -2.83 -7.61 -15.46
CA ILE A 167 -1.91 -8.38 -14.62
C ILE A 167 -2.58 -8.82 -13.30
N LEU A 168 -3.45 -7.98 -12.75
CA LEU A 168 -4.20 -8.31 -11.52
C LEU A 168 -5.16 -9.49 -11.74
N GLN A 169 -5.74 -9.59 -12.93
CA GLN A 169 -6.64 -10.71 -13.27
C GLN A 169 -5.85 -12.02 -13.35
N ILE A 170 -4.67 -12.01 -13.98
CA ILE A 170 -3.78 -13.17 -14.07
C ILE A 170 -3.46 -13.76 -12.69
N TRP A 171 -3.30 -12.90 -11.68
CA TRP A 171 -2.98 -13.33 -10.33
C TRP A 171 -4.22 -13.78 -9.53
N ILE A 172 -5.31 -13.01 -9.58
CA ILE A 172 -6.50 -13.24 -8.74
C ILE A 172 -7.37 -14.37 -9.31
N LEU A 173 -7.54 -14.38 -10.63
CA LEU A 173 -8.34 -15.32 -11.41
C LEU A 173 -7.40 -16.07 -12.37
N PRO A 174 -6.47 -16.90 -11.84
CA PRO A 174 -5.54 -17.64 -12.68
C PRO A 174 -6.33 -18.64 -13.53
N ASP A 175 -6.41 -18.37 -14.83
CA ASP A 175 -7.07 -19.22 -15.81
C ASP A 175 -6.03 -19.85 -16.74
N GLY A 176 -6.27 -21.11 -17.12
CA GLY A 176 -5.43 -21.85 -18.07
C GLY A 176 -4.55 -22.93 -17.45
N ASP A 177 -3.73 -23.55 -18.30
CA ASP A 177 -2.96 -24.76 -17.99
C ASP A 177 -1.46 -24.50 -17.76
N SER A 178 -1.04 -23.23 -17.69
CA SER A 178 0.37 -22.87 -17.44
C SER A 178 0.81 -23.32 -16.05
N ASP A 179 2.12 -23.56 -15.88
CA ASP A 179 2.67 -23.93 -14.56
C ASP A 179 2.43 -22.82 -13.53
N PHE A 180 2.45 -21.56 -13.97
CA PHE A 180 2.07 -20.41 -13.17
C PHE A 180 0.60 -20.50 -12.73
N ALA A 181 -0.32 -20.71 -13.67
CA ALA A 181 -1.74 -20.80 -13.38
C ALA A 181 -2.04 -21.94 -12.39
N LYS A 182 -1.46 -23.13 -12.60
CA LYS A 182 -1.57 -24.27 -11.68
C LYS A 182 -1.07 -23.93 -10.27
N LEU A 183 0.09 -23.27 -10.17
CA LEU A 183 0.64 -22.82 -8.90
C LEU A 183 -0.35 -21.87 -8.19
N PHE A 184 -0.82 -20.82 -8.87
CA PHE A 184 -1.67 -19.81 -8.26
C PHE A 184 -3.10 -20.32 -7.97
N GLN A 185 -3.62 -21.25 -8.78
CA GLN A 185 -4.89 -21.94 -8.50
C GLN A 185 -4.81 -22.77 -7.21
N SER A 186 -3.66 -23.37 -6.92
CA SER A 186 -3.44 -24.15 -5.69
C SER A 186 -3.40 -23.30 -4.41
N LEU A 187 -3.19 -21.98 -4.54
CA LEU A 187 -3.14 -21.05 -3.42
C LEU A 187 -4.57 -20.68 -2.96
N PRO A 188 -4.82 -20.54 -1.65
CA PRO A 188 -6.04 -19.95 -1.12
C PRO A 188 -6.31 -18.56 -1.72
N ASN A 189 -7.57 -18.23 -2.02
CA ASN A 189 -7.95 -16.99 -2.71
C ASN A 189 -7.38 -15.73 -2.06
N ASN A 190 -7.37 -15.66 -0.73
CA ASN A 190 -6.83 -14.54 0.05
C ASN A 190 -5.30 -14.38 -0.06
N THR A 191 -4.58 -15.38 -0.58
CA THR A 191 -3.11 -15.35 -0.75
C THR A 191 -2.64 -15.17 -2.19
N ARG A 192 -3.57 -15.16 -3.16
CA ARG A 192 -3.26 -15.09 -4.60
C ARG A 192 -2.71 -13.75 -5.07
N LEU A 193 -2.80 -12.70 -4.25
CA LEU A 193 -2.26 -11.38 -4.57
C LEU A 193 -0.89 -11.20 -3.89
N PRO A 194 0.24 -11.53 -4.55
CA PRO A 194 1.53 -11.64 -3.87
C PRO A 194 2.03 -10.30 -3.34
N MET A 195 1.84 -9.21 -4.07
CA MET A 195 2.20 -7.86 -3.59
C MET A 195 1.46 -7.47 -2.31
N TYR A 196 0.18 -7.84 -2.19
CA TYR A 196 -0.59 -7.59 -0.97
C TYR A 196 -0.08 -8.44 0.20
N GLN A 197 0.26 -9.71 -0.04
CA GLN A 197 0.84 -10.57 1.00
C GLN A 197 2.15 -10.00 1.55
N ILE A 198 3.02 -9.47 0.67
CA ILE A 198 4.27 -8.84 1.11
C ILE A 198 3.98 -7.57 1.94
N ILE A 199 3.09 -6.70 1.47
CA ILE A 199 2.68 -5.50 2.20
C ILE A 199 2.11 -5.88 3.57
N LYS A 200 1.22 -6.86 3.62
CA LYS A 200 0.62 -7.39 4.84
C LYS A 200 1.68 -7.90 5.82
N ASN A 201 2.67 -8.64 5.34
CA ASN A 201 3.76 -9.13 6.17
C ASN A 201 4.55 -7.97 6.81
N PHE A 202 4.84 -6.91 6.05
CA PHE A 202 5.50 -5.72 6.60
C PHE A 202 4.66 -4.99 7.66
N LEU A 203 3.34 -4.92 7.47
CA LEU A 203 2.41 -4.32 8.43
C LEU A 203 2.25 -5.16 9.71
N VAL A 204 2.25 -6.49 9.60
CA VAL A 204 2.14 -7.38 10.76
C VAL A 204 3.37 -7.26 11.66
N VAL A 205 4.57 -7.16 11.07
CA VAL A 205 5.85 -7.24 11.78
C VAL A 205 6.38 -5.88 12.23
N ASP A 206 5.62 -4.81 12.02
CA ASP A 206 6.02 -3.43 12.37
C ASP A 206 7.39 -3.05 11.80
N SER A 207 7.61 -3.42 10.53
CA SER A 207 8.83 -3.09 9.79
C SER A 207 9.13 -1.59 9.85
N PRO A 208 10.41 -1.18 9.92
CA PRO A 208 10.79 0.24 9.85
C PRO A 208 10.41 0.86 8.50
N LEU A 209 10.06 0.06 7.48
CA LEU A 209 9.63 0.52 6.18
C LEU A 209 8.12 0.83 6.19
N ASP A 210 7.78 2.12 6.21
CA ASP A 210 6.40 2.57 6.10
C ASP A 210 5.75 2.09 4.79
N GLN A 211 4.67 1.30 4.93
CA GLN A 211 3.90 0.76 3.81
C GLN A 211 2.67 1.59 3.44
N THR A 212 2.42 2.72 4.11
CA THR A 212 1.22 3.55 3.88
C THR A 212 1.03 3.87 2.40
N VAL A 213 2.08 4.34 1.73
CA VAL A 213 2.01 4.68 0.29
C VAL A 213 1.68 3.45 -0.56
N ASN A 214 2.37 2.32 -0.35
CA ASN A 214 2.15 1.11 -1.14
C ASN A 214 0.72 0.55 -0.96
N VAL A 215 0.18 0.58 0.27
CA VAL A 215 -1.20 0.14 0.55
C VAL A 215 -2.21 1.05 -0.15
N VAL A 216 -2.02 2.37 -0.06
CA VAL A 216 -2.92 3.37 -0.65
C VAL A 216 -2.87 3.32 -2.17
N GLU A 217 -1.69 3.16 -2.77
CA GLU A 217 -1.58 3.00 -4.22
C GLU A 217 -2.20 1.67 -4.68
N LEU A 218 -1.99 0.57 -3.95
CA LEU A 218 -2.61 -0.72 -4.26
C LEU A 218 -4.14 -0.64 -4.20
N ILE A 219 -4.73 -0.08 -3.13
CA ILE A 219 -6.20 0.02 -3.04
C ILE A 219 -6.76 0.95 -4.10
N SER A 220 -6.00 1.96 -4.55
CA SER A 220 -6.43 2.85 -5.63
C SER A 220 -6.65 2.13 -6.96
N LEU A 221 -6.01 0.97 -7.16
CA LEU A 221 -6.21 0.13 -8.36
C LEU A 221 -7.60 -0.50 -8.43
N THR A 222 -8.36 -0.53 -7.33
CA THR A 222 -9.77 -1.00 -7.34
C THR A 222 -10.65 -0.16 -8.26
N LYS A 223 -10.30 1.11 -8.47
CA LYS A 223 -10.99 2.03 -9.40
C LYS A 223 -10.80 1.67 -10.88
N VAL A 224 -9.78 0.87 -11.21
CA VAL A 224 -9.45 0.47 -12.60
C VAL A 224 -9.52 -1.04 -12.81
N SER A 225 -9.76 -1.83 -11.76
CA SER A 225 -9.78 -3.28 -11.82
C SER A 225 -10.93 -3.86 -11.00
N ASN A 226 -12.00 -4.26 -11.69
CA ASN A 226 -13.17 -4.88 -11.07
C ASN A 226 -12.83 -6.19 -10.34
N CYS A 227 -11.87 -6.97 -10.84
CA CYS A 227 -11.45 -8.21 -10.17
C CYS A 227 -10.79 -7.92 -8.81
N LEU A 228 -9.99 -6.85 -8.72
CA LEU A 228 -9.34 -6.43 -7.49
C LEU A 228 -10.37 -5.84 -6.52
N ASP A 229 -11.32 -5.06 -7.02
CA ASP A 229 -12.43 -4.51 -6.23
C ASP A 229 -13.24 -5.63 -5.54
N ASN A 230 -13.69 -6.61 -6.33
CA ASN A 230 -14.39 -7.79 -5.83
C ASN A 230 -13.53 -8.59 -4.84
N TRP A 231 -12.24 -8.73 -5.13
CA TRP A 231 -11.32 -9.45 -4.26
C TRP A 231 -11.17 -8.79 -2.89
N PHE A 232 -11.04 -7.46 -2.80
CA PHE A 232 -10.97 -6.74 -1.51
C PHE A 232 -12.30 -6.71 -0.75
N LEU A 233 -13.44 -6.76 -1.46
CA LEU A 233 -14.76 -6.89 -0.82
C LEU A 233 -14.94 -8.27 -0.16
N GLN A 234 -14.45 -9.33 -0.82
CA GLN A 234 -14.47 -10.70 -0.29
C GLN A 234 -13.42 -10.88 0.82
N ASN A 235 -12.22 -10.36 0.62
CA ASN A 235 -11.08 -10.47 1.53
C ASN A 235 -10.94 -9.20 2.37
N LYS A 236 -11.71 -9.15 3.46
CA LYS A 236 -11.72 -8.04 4.43
C LYS A 236 -10.52 -8.04 5.39
N ASP A 237 -9.46 -8.76 5.05
CA ASP A 237 -8.34 -8.96 5.97
C ASP A 237 -7.49 -7.70 6.17
N LEU A 238 -7.46 -6.78 5.19
CA LEU A 238 -6.80 -5.48 5.33
C LEU A 238 -7.47 -4.61 6.40
N VAL A 239 -8.80 -4.46 6.32
CA VAL A 239 -9.53 -3.67 7.31
C VAL A 239 -9.47 -4.34 8.69
N ASN A 240 -9.56 -5.67 8.76
CA ASN A 240 -9.39 -6.41 10.02
C ASN A 240 -8.02 -6.17 10.64
N LEU A 241 -6.95 -6.19 9.83
CA LEU A 241 -5.59 -5.94 10.31
C LEU A 241 -5.45 -4.52 10.90
N LEU A 242 -5.95 -3.51 10.20
CA LEU A 242 -5.89 -2.12 10.66
C LEU A 242 -6.72 -1.90 11.91
N SER A 243 -7.95 -2.44 11.95
CA SER A 243 -8.79 -2.40 13.15
C SER A 243 -8.08 -3.06 14.33
N ASN A 244 -7.50 -4.25 14.16
CA ASN A 244 -6.77 -4.94 15.22
C ASN A 244 -5.55 -4.14 15.72
N LYS A 245 -4.80 -3.49 14.83
CA LYS A 245 -3.67 -2.63 15.22
C LYS A 245 -4.14 -1.42 16.04
N CYS A 246 -5.23 -0.77 15.65
CA CYS A 246 -5.84 0.30 16.44
C CYS A 246 -6.37 -0.21 17.79
N SER A 247 -7.14 -1.31 17.81
CA SER A 247 -7.68 -1.90 19.04
C SER A 247 -6.58 -2.33 20.01
N ASN A 248 -5.46 -2.88 19.51
CA ASN A 248 -4.30 -3.20 20.32
C ASN A 248 -3.66 -1.93 20.93
N SER A 249 -3.54 -0.86 20.13
CA SER A 249 -3.02 0.43 20.63
C SER A 249 -3.88 0.98 21.76
N ILE A 250 -5.20 0.92 21.61
CA ILE A 250 -6.19 1.31 22.64
C ILE A 250 -6.04 0.42 23.89
N PHE A 251 -6.01 -0.90 23.72
CA PHE A 251 -5.88 -1.85 24.83
C PHE A 251 -4.62 -1.61 25.66
N GLN A 252 -3.49 -1.38 25.00
CA GLN A 252 -2.21 -1.13 25.67
C GLN A 252 -2.21 0.20 26.45
N MET A 253 -2.87 1.25 25.94
CA MET A 253 -3.04 2.52 26.67
C MET A 253 -3.86 2.33 27.94
N GLU A 254 -4.93 1.54 27.88
CA GLU A 254 -5.82 1.31 29.01
C GLU A 254 -5.21 0.41 30.09
N ASN A 255 -4.42 -0.60 29.70
CA ASN A 255 -4.07 -1.70 30.62
C ASN A 255 -2.59 -1.83 30.99
N ILE A 256 -1.65 -1.31 30.18
CA ILE A 256 -0.23 -1.63 30.37
C ILE A 256 0.54 -0.44 30.95
N ASP A 257 0.67 0.65 30.21
CA ASP A 257 1.40 1.82 30.69
C ASP A 257 0.97 3.07 29.90
N SER A 258 0.26 3.97 30.59
CA SER A 258 -0.19 5.27 30.07
C SER A 258 0.93 6.19 29.55
N ARG A 259 2.21 5.88 29.84
CA ARG A 259 3.37 6.65 29.36
C ARG A 259 3.81 6.24 27.95
N PHE A 260 3.32 5.12 27.41
CA PHE A 260 3.64 4.73 26.05
C PHE A 260 2.88 5.60 25.05
N HIS A 261 3.61 6.10 24.04
CA HIS A 261 3.14 6.96 22.96
C HIS A 261 2.20 6.25 21.96
N ASN A 262 1.26 5.46 22.46
CA ASN A 262 0.36 4.64 21.66
C ASN A 262 -0.68 5.48 20.89
N VAL A 263 -0.88 6.75 21.28
CA VAL A 263 -1.68 7.69 20.47
C VAL A 263 -1.04 7.90 19.10
N THR A 264 0.30 7.97 19.01
CA THR A 264 1.00 8.12 17.73
C THR A 264 0.85 6.87 16.86
N GLU A 265 0.89 5.67 17.47
CA GLU A 265 0.67 4.41 16.76
C GLU A 265 -0.78 4.26 16.29
N PHE A 266 -1.74 4.58 17.15
CA PHE A 266 -3.16 4.67 16.79
C PHE A 266 -3.37 5.65 15.62
N ALA A 267 -2.83 6.88 15.72
CA ALA A 267 -2.94 7.89 14.67
C ALA A 267 -2.36 7.42 13.34
N LYS A 268 -1.22 6.70 13.36
CA LYS A 268 -0.60 6.12 12.16
C LYS A 268 -1.54 5.15 11.44
N TYR A 269 -2.11 4.18 12.16
CA TYR A 269 -3.00 3.18 11.56
C TYR A 269 -4.36 3.76 11.18
N PHE A 270 -4.89 4.68 11.98
CA PHE A 270 -6.10 5.41 11.65
C PHE A 270 -5.91 6.26 10.38
N LYS A 271 -4.79 6.98 10.26
CA LYS A 271 -4.44 7.74 9.04
C LYS A 271 -4.37 6.86 7.81
N MET A 272 -3.75 5.69 7.92
CA MET A 272 -3.70 4.70 6.83
C MET A 272 -5.11 4.23 6.43
N PHE A 273 -5.97 3.92 7.41
CA PHE A 273 -7.36 3.56 7.16
C PHE A 273 -8.13 4.66 6.43
N CYS A 274 -8.04 5.91 6.88
CA CYS A 274 -8.68 7.05 6.23
C CYS A 274 -8.22 7.16 4.77
N LEU A 275 -6.91 7.10 4.50
CA LEU A 275 -6.38 7.17 3.14
C LEU A 275 -6.89 6.02 2.25
N ILE A 276 -7.12 4.82 2.80
CA ILE A 276 -7.68 3.68 2.07
C ILE A 276 -9.12 3.96 1.63
N VAL A 277 -9.98 4.40 2.55
CA VAL A 277 -11.41 4.71 2.29
C VAL A 277 -11.56 5.77 1.20
N GLU A 278 -10.64 6.72 1.17
CA GLU A 278 -10.68 7.83 0.23
C GLU A 278 -10.26 7.41 -1.18
N ASN A 279 -9.31 6.47 -1.25
CA ASN A 279 -8.68 6.06 -2.49
C ASN A 279 -9.33 4.83 -3.15
N CYS A 280 -10.24 4.12 -2.50
CA CYS A 280 -10.94 2.97 -3.08
C CYS A 280 -12.25 3.34 -3.82
N THR A 281 -12.94 2.31 -4.32
CA THR A 281 -14.31 2.43 -4.84
C THR A 281 -15.32 2.76 -3.71
N PRO A 282 -16.50 3.34 -4.05
CA PRO A 282 -17.53 3.63 -3.04
C PRO A 282 -18.02 2.41 -2.25
N GLN A 283 -18.07 1.23 -2.89
CA GLN A 283 -18.53 0.00 -2.25
C GLN A 283 -17.56 -0.50 -1.16
N ILE A 284 -16.26 -0.50 -1.46
CA ILE A 284 -15.21 -0.81 -0.48
C ILE A 284 -15.23 0.24 0.63
N ALA A 285 -15.31 1.53 0.28
CA ALA A 285 -15.35 2.63 1.25
C ALA A 285 -16.50 2.45 2.24
N GLN A 286 -17.69 2.10 1.76
CA GLN A 286 -18.84 1.82 2.61
C GLN A 286 -18.56 0.66 3.57
N THR A 287 -18.12 -0.47 3.00
CA THR A 287 -17.92 -1.72 3.75
C THR A 287 -16.84 -1.59 4.81
N TYR A 288 -15.70 -1.01 4.44
CA TYR A 288 -14.54 -0.87 5.33
C TYR A 288 -14.83 0.13 6.44
N TYR A 289 -15.51 1.23 6.12
CA TYR A 289 -15.90 2.20 7.14
C TYR A 289 -16.88 1.62 8.15
N ASN A 290 -17.97 0.97 7.74
CA ASN A 290 -18.93 0.39 8.68
C ASN A 290 -18.25 -0.60 9.65
N PHE A 291 -17.30 -1.37 9.13
CA PHE A 291 -16.52 -2.30 9.94
C PHE A 291 -15.62 -1.57 10.94
N PHE A 292 -14.85 -0.59 10.47
CA PHE A 292 -13.91 0.16 11.30
C PHE A 292 -14.62 1.06 12.32
N GLU A 293 -15.76 1.64 11.94
CA GLU A 293 -16.63 2.43 12.80
C GLU A 293 -17.06 1.62 14.01
N THR A 294 -17.59 0.41 13.78
CA THR A 294 -18.06 -0.47 14.85
C THR A 294 -16.93 -0.93 15.77
N GLN A 295 -15.78 -1.31 15.18
CA GLN A 295 -14.68 -1.97 15.92
C GLN A 295 -13.73 -0.99 16.61
N VAL A 296 -13.64 0.26 16.13
CA VAL A 296 -12.63 1.22 16.58
C VAL A 296 -13.27 2.56 16.94
N LEU A 297 -13.96 3.20 16.00
CA LEU A 297 -14.43 4.58 16.20
C LEU A 297 -15.44 4.67 17.36
N ASN A 298 -16.46 3.82 17.35
CA ASN A 298 -17.48 3.80 18.41
C ASN A 298 -16.87 3.40 19.76
N VAL A 299 -15.87 2.52 19.78
CA VAL A 299 -15.14 2.15 21.00
C VAL A 299 -14.41 3.36 21.56
N VAL A 300 -13.64 4.08 20.73
CA VAL A 300 -12.92 5.31 21.10
C VAL A 300 -13.86 6.40 21.61
N LEU A 301 -15.06 6.51 21.02
CA LEU A 301 -16.01 7.58 21.32
C LEU A 301 -16.99 7.24 22.44
N HIS A 302 -17.00 6.00 22.93
CA HIS A 302 -17.82 5.63 24.07
C HIS A 302 -17.15 6.01 25.40
N ASN A 303 -17.95 6.35 26.42
CA ASN A 303 -17.52 7.01 27.66
C ASN A 303 -16.78 6.12 28.66
N GLU A 304 -16.37 4.93 28.25
CA GLU A 304 -15.85 3.92 29.18
C GLU A 304 -14.32 3.82 29.17
N ILE A 305 -13.65 4.57 28.30
CA ILE A 305 -12.19 4.50 28.09
C ILE A 305 -11.52 5.64 28.87
N ARG A 306 -10.51 5.33 29.70
CA ARG A 306 -9.79 6.32 30.51
C ARG A 306 -9.14 7.40 29.66
N HIS A 307 -8.67 7.05 28.47
CA HIS A 307 -8.01 7.93 27.51
C HIS A 307 -8.93 8.42 26.36
N GLN A 308 -10.26 8.37 26.53
CA GLN A 308 -11.25 8.72 25.50
C GLN A 308 -10.95 10.05 24.79
N HIS A 309 -10.78 11.16 25.54
CA HIS A 309 -10.56 12.47 24.93
C HIS A 309 -9.26 12.54 24.13
N GLN A 310 -8.19 11.91 24.60
CA GLN A 310 -6.90 11.90 23.89
C GLN A 310 -7.03 11.17 22.54
N LEU A 311 -7.72 10.02 22.52
CA LEU A 311 -7.97 9.26 21.29
C LEU A 311 -8.94 10.02 20.36
N ALA A 312 -9.99 10.63 20.89
CA ALA A 312 -10.95 11.42 20.11
C ALA A 312 -10.30 12.67 19.49
N PHE A 313 -9.44 13.39 20.23
CA PHE A 313 -8.65 14.48 19.66
C PHE A 313 -7.65 13.98 18.61
N SER A 314 -7.05 12.80 18.80
CA SER A 314 -6.19 12.17 17.80
C SER A 314 -6.96 11.83 16.51
N VAL A 315 -8.21 11.38 16.61
CA VAL A 315 -9.10 11.17 15.46
C VAL A 315 -9.30 12.50 14.72
N LEU A 316 -9.66 13.56 15.42
CA LEU A 316 -9.89 14.88 14.82
C LEU A 316 -8.64 15.45 14.16
N GLN A 317 -7.50 15.36 14.84
CA GLN A 317 -6.22 15.81 14.31
C GLN A 317 -5.84 15.01 13.05
N THR A 318 -6.03 13.69 13.07
CA THR A 318 -5.73 12.84 11.92
C THR A 318 -6.60 13.22 10.72
N ILE A 319 -7.91 13.44 10.93
CA ILE A 319 -8.82 13.89 9.86
C ILE A 319 -8.38 15.27 9.34
N ALA A 320 -8.01 16.20 10.22
CA ALA A 320 -7.52 17.53 9.84
C ALA A 320 -6.20 17.49 9.06
N GLU A 321 -5.41 16.43 9.19
CA GLU A 321 -4.17 16.27 8.42
C GLU A 321 -4.40 15.68 7.04
N ILE A 322 -5.54 15.02 6.81
CA ILE A 322 -5.83 14.32 5.57
C ILE A 322 -6.75 15.20 4.72
N THR A 323 -6.31 15.49 3.49
CA THR A 323 -7.05 16.35 2.53
C THR A 323 -8.25 15.64 1.92
N THR A 324 -9.19 15.11 2.71
CA THR A 324 -10.24 14.24 2.17
C THR A 324 -11.61 14.36 2.85
N ILE A 325 -12.65 14.09 2.05
CA ILE A 325 -14.04 14.47 2.33
C ILE A 325 -14.83 13.33 2.98
N LYS A 326 -14.74 12.11 2.43
CA LYS A 326 -15.69 11.02 2.75
C LYS A 326 -15.61 10.58 4.21
N THR A 327 -14.39 10.46 4.72
CA THR A 327 -14.14 10.04 6.09
C THR A 327 -14.63 11.09 7.08
N MET A 328 -14.38 12.37 6.77
CA MET A 328 -14.82 13.47 7.61
C MET A 328 -16.34 13.52 7.69
N GLU A 329 -17.04 13.48 6.55
CA GLU A 329 -18.50 13.48 6.51
C GLU A 329 -19.09 12.39 7.42
N ARG A 330 -18.56 11.16 7.32
CA ARG A 330 -19.06 10.06 8.13
C ARG A 330 -18.71 10.13 9.61
N VAL A 331 -17.57 10.69 9.97
CA VAL A 331 -17.24 10.90 11.39
C VAL A 331 -18.17 11.93 12.00
N PHE A 332 -18.50 13.00 11.27
CA PHE A 332 -19.47 14.00 11.72
C PHE A 332 -20.92 13.51 11.70
N ASP A 333 -21.24 12.47 10.92
CA ASP A 333 -22.55 11.81 10.92
C ASP A 333 -22.67 10.68 11.94
N ASN A 334 -21.58 10.31 12.63
CA ASN A 334 -21.58 9.29 13.65
C ASN A 334 -22.27 9.77 14.96
N GLU A 335 -23.22 8.99 15.46
CA GLU A 335 -24.00 9.32 16.66
C GLU A 335 -23.15 9.34 17.95
N CYS A 336 -22.17 8.45 18.08
CA CYS A 336 -21.25 8.44 19.22
C CYS A 336 -20.37 9.69 19.21
N PHE A 337 -19.92 10.13 18.03
CA PHE A 337 -19.10 11.34 17.89
C PHE A 337 -19.86 12.59 18.27
N THR A 338 -21.09 12.74 17.76
CA THR A 338 -21.96 13.87 18.14
C THR A 338 -22.27 13.87 19.63
N SER A 339 -22.50 12.71 20.24
CA SER A 339 -22.71 12.57 21.68
C SER A 339 -21.47 12.94 22.50
N TRP A 340 -20.28 12.49 22.08
CA TRP A 340 -19.01 12.85 22.70
C TRP A 340 -18.76 14.37 22.68
N ILE A 341 -19.08 15.03 21.56
CA ILE A 341 -18.96 16.49 21.48
C ILE A 341 -19.84 17.17 22.55
N LYS A 342 -21.09 16.72 22.77
CA LYS A 342 -21.98 17.28 23.81
C LYS A 342 -21.35 17.23 25.19
N ILE A 343 -20.79 16.06 25.54
CA ILE A 343 -20.14 15.84 26.83
C ILE A 343 -18.95 16.80 26.99
N VAL A 344 -18.12 16.97 25.96
CA VAL A 344 -17.00 17.92 26.01
C VAL A 344 -17.47 19.38 26.13
N PHE A 345 -18.66 19.73 25.62
CA PHE A 345 -19.25 21.05 25.85
C PHE A 345 -19.68 21.27 27.31
N GLU A 346 -20.10 20.20 28.00
CA GLU A 346 -20.41 20.22 29.44
C GLU A 346 -19.14 20.22 30.30
N GLU A 347 -18.08 19.53 29.85
CA GLU A 347 -16.77 19.45 30.49
C GLU A 347 -15.86 20.62 30.11
N VAL A 348 -15.90 21.68 30.93
CA VAL A 348 -15.10 22.91 30.74
C VAL A 348 -13.60 22.66 30.52
N GLU A 349 -13.05 21.56 31.05
CA GLU A 349 -11.62 21.22 30.97
C GLU A 349 -11.15 20.90 29.54
N ASN A 350 -11.92 20.12 28.78
CA ASN A 350 -11.55 19.65 27.43
C ASN A 350 -12.01 20.59 26.31
N LEU A 351 -12.91 21.51 26.63
CA LEU A 351 -13.48 22.49 25.70
C LEU A 351 -12.43 23.30 24.90
N PRO A 352 -11.34 23.85 25.49
CA PRO A 352 -10.29 24.51 24.71
C PRO A 352 -9.65 23.62 23.63
N ASN A 353 -9.37 22.35 23.94
CA ASN A 353 -8.75 21.41 23.01
C ASN A 353 -9.69 21.08 21.84
N LEU A 354 -10.99 20.98 22.10
CA LEU A 354 -12.01 20.84 21.08
C LEU A 354 -12.04 22.05 20.15
N PHE A 355 -12.04 23.28 20.69
CA PHE A 355 -12.03 24.48 19.86
C PHE A 355 -10.79 24.59 18.98
N ILE A 356 -9.60 24.25 19.51
CA ILE A 356 -8.36 24.21 18.72
C ILE A 356 -8.47 23.17 17.60
N SER A 357 -8.96 21.97 17.91
CA SER A 357 -9.12 20.89 16.92
C SER A 357 -10.11 21.24 15.81
N LEU A 358 -11.26 21.82 16.19
CA LEU A 358 -12.25 22.31 15.23
C LEU A 358 -11.69 23.46 14.40
N SER A 359 -10.97 24.41 15.01
CA SER A 359 -10.34 25.52 14.26
C SER A 359 -9.35 25.02 13.22
N ASN A 360 -8.52 24.04 13.57
CA ASN A 360 -7.61 23.39 12.63
C ASN A 360 -8.37 22.69 11.49
N LEU A 361 -9.46 21.98 11.79
CA LEU A 361 -10.32 21.37 10.77
C LEU A 361 -10.93 22.43 9.83
N PHE A 362 -11.46 23.52 10.37
CA PHE A 362 -12.03 24.63 9.61
C PHE A 362 -11.01 25.32 8.71
N SER A 363 -9.82 25.59 9.22
CA SER A 363 -8.75 26.25 8.45
C SER A 363 -8.37 25.49 7.17
N LYS A 364 -8.58 24.17 7.15
CA LYS A 364 -8.21 23.30 6.02
C LYS A 364 -9.40 22.81 5.18
N HIS A 365 -10.59 22.73 5.76
CA HIS A 365 -11.76 22.08 5.17
C HIS A 365 -13.03 22.91 5.24
N GLU A 366 -12.90 24.24 5.34
CA GLU A 366 -14.01 25.18 5.52
C GLU A 366 -15.22 24.84 4.65
N GLU A 367 -15.05 24.73 3.33
CA GLU A 367 -16.15 24.48 2.38
C GLU A 367 -16.97 23.20 2.68
N ILE A 368 -16.29 22.15 3.11
CA ILE A 368 -16.91 20.83 3.35
C ILE A 368 -17.65 20.87 4.68
N LEU A 369 -17.03 21.45 5.70
CA LEU A 369 -17.68 21.66 6.98
C LEU A 369 -18.90 22.57 6.80
N VAL A 370 -18.81 23.68 6.07
CA VAL A 370 -19.98 24.52 5.73
C VAL A 370 -21.13 23.69 5.16
N LYS A 371 -20.85 22.80 4.19
CA LYS A 371 -21.86 21.92 3.59
C LYS A 371 -22.48 20.96 4.60
N LEU A 372 -21.65 20.29 5.42
CA LEU A 372 -22.10 19.40 6.50
C LEU A 372 -22.96 20.12 7.54
N MET A 373 -22.66 21.40 7.80
CA MET A 373 -23.42 22.24 8.71
C MET A 373 -24.75 22.72 8.11
N ALA A 374 -24.80 22.95 6.80
CA ALA A 374 -25.99 23.41 6.11
C ALA A 374 -27.06 22.32 5.90
N THR A 375 -26.69 21.03 5.93
CA THR A 375 -27.61 19.91 5.66
C THR A 375 -28.34 19.35 6.88
N LYS A 376 -27.90 19.66 8.11
CA LYS A 376 -28.57 19.19 9.35
C LYS A 376 -29.73 20.13 9.72
N ILE A 377 -30.95 19.58 9.70
CA ILE A 377 -32.23 20.29 9.90
C ILE A 377 -32.33 20.81 11.32
N LYS A 378 -32.31 22.15 11.50
CA LYS A 378 -33.04 22.95 12.53
C LYS A 378 -33.88 22.16 13.53
N PRO A 379 -33.37 21.59 14.63
CA PRO A 379 -34.29 21.20 15.69
C PRO A 379 -34.98 22.43 16.33
N SER A 380 -36.04 22.13 17.07
CA SER A 380 -36.91 23.10 17.73
C SER A 380 -36.75 22.86 19.21
N ASP A 381 -35.96 23.68 19.91
CA ASP A 381 -36.28 24.24 21.24
C ASP A 381 -35.01 24.76 21.97
N GLU A 382 -35.11 26.04 22.41
CA GLU A 382 -34.36 26.78 23.45
C GLU A 382 -32.88 27.23 23.26
N PRO A 383 -32.58 28.56 23.31
CA PRO A 383 -31.26 29.10 23.02
C PRO A 383 -30.41 29.44 24.26
N TYR A 384 -29.17 28.94 24.30
CA TYR A 384 -28.08 29.73 24.89
C TYR A 384 -27.94 31.04 24.11
N SER A 385 -27.73 32.16 24.81
CA SER A 385 -27.54 33.43 24.11
C SER A 385 -26.22 33.40 23.34
N ILE A 386 -26.26 34.00 22.15
CA ILE A 386 -25.12 34.18 21.23
C ILE A 386 -23.89 34.76 21.94
N GLU A 387 -24.15 35.62 22.91
CA GLU A 387 -23.11 36.33 23.66
C GLU A 387 -22.48 35.43 24.73
N ASP A 388 -23.22 34.46 25.30
CA ASP A 388 -22.71 33.53 26.32
C ASP A 388 -21.72 32.52 25.75
N LEU A 389 -22.04 31.94 24.59
CA LEU A 389 -21.13 31.03 23.88
C LEU A 389 -19.88 31.75 23.39
N ARG A 390 -20.04 32.98 22.89
CA ARG A 390 -18.93 33.85 22.48
C ARG A 390 -18.05 34.24 23.67
N LEU A 391 -18.63 34.65 24.79
CA LEU A 391 -17.91 35.00 26.01
C LEU A 391 -17.19 33.77 26.60
N LYS A 392 -17.79 32.58 26.54
CA LYS A 392 -17.14 31.33 26.94
C LYS A 392 -15.95 30.99 26.04
N ALA A 393 -16.12 31.01 24.72
CA ALA A 393 -15.04 30.76 23.76
C ALA A 393 -13.88 31.79 23.89
N MET A 394 -14.21 33.07 24.01
CA MET A 394 -13.23 34.15 24.21
C MET A 394 -12.53 34.10 25.58
N LYS A 395 -13.22 33.67 26.66
CA LYS A 395 -12.61 33.50 27.99
C LYS A 395 -11.65 32.31 28.05
N VAL A 396 -11.93 31.26 27.31
CA VAL A 396 -11.13 30.02 27.27
C VAL A 396 -9.87 30.23 26.45
N CYS A 397 -9.95 30.95 25.32
CA CYS A 397 -8.81 31.12 24.41
C CYS A 397 -7.93 32.34 24.74
N LYS A 398 -7.59 32.58 26.01
CA LYS A 398 -6.70 33.66 26.45
C LYS A 398 -5.26 33.49 25.92
N ARG A 399 -5.06 33.77 24.63
CA ARG A 399 -3.84 34.14 23.88
C ARG A 399 -4.11 33.88 22.38
N ASP A 400 -4.16 34.96 21.59
CA ASP A 400 -4.22 35.02 20.11
C ASP A 400 -5.20 34.09 19.36
N THR A 401 -6.48 34.50 19.30
CA THR A 401 -7.51 33.86 18.45
C THR A 401 -8.10 34.79 17.40
N THR A 402 -7.28 35.54 16.69
CA THR A 402 -7.72 36.26 15.47
C THR A 402 -8.20 35.35 14.34
N GLU A 403 -8.14 34.02 14.51
CA GLU A 403 -8.55 33.02 13.51
C GLU A 403 -9.73 32.11 13.90
N ILE A 404 -10.42 32.34 15.03
CA ILE A 404 -11.76 31.74 15.18
C ILE A 404 -12.68 32.55 14.27
N SER A 405 -12.77 32.13 13.01
CA SER A 405 -13.48 32.85 11.96
C SER A 405 -14.89 33.19 12.44
N SER A 406 -15.36 34.41 12.14
CA SER A 406 -16.74 34.81 12.42
C SER A 406 -17.75 33.80 11.87
N PHE A 407 -17.34 33.05 10.84
CA PHE A 407 -18.01 31.86 10.34
C PHE A 407 -18.07 30.74 11.39
N MET A 408 -16.96 30.22 11.94
CA MET A 408 -16.97 29.22 13.03
C MET A 408 -17.90 29.58 14.18
N ALA A 409 -17.82 30.80 14.68
CA ALA A 409 -18.66 31.26 15.79
C ALA A 409 -20.15 31.33 15.42
N THR A 410 -20.48 31.58 14.15
CA THR A 410 -21.87 31.65 13.65
C THR A 410 -22.41 30.26 13.31
N THR A 411 -21.56 29.36 12.84
CA THR A 411 -21.96 28.04 12.34
C THR A 411 -21.94 26.97 13.42
N LEU A 412 -21.00 27.00 14.38
CA LEU A 412 -21.11 26.23 15.63
C LEU A 412 -22.38 26.62 16.39
N LYS A 413 -22.71 27.92 16.40
CA LYS A 413 -23.94 28.48 16.96
C LYS A 413 -25.24 28.06 16.24
N HIS A 414 -25.15 27.53 15.03
CA HIS A 414 -26.30 26.98 14.30
C HIS A 414 -26.38 25.45 14.38
N GLN A 415 -25.25 24.75 14.52
CA GLN A 415 -25.20 23.29 14.59
C GLN A 415 -25.33 22.71 16.00
N PHE A 416 -24.86 23.43 17.03
CA PHE A 416 -25.07 23.08 18.43
C PHE A 416 -26.26 23.85 19.02
N LYS A 417 -27.16 24.33 18.16
CA LYS A 417 -28.35 25.06 18.59
C LYS A 417 -29.44 24.11 19.12
N ASP A 418 -29.14 22.81 19.11
CA ASP A 418 -30.06 21.69 19.32
C ASP A 418 -29.37 20.45 19.92
N LEU A 419 -28.25 20.72 20.59
CA LEU A 419 -27.59 19.83 21.54
C LEU A 419 -27.50 20.57 22.87
#